data_AF-A0A0P9FXQ9-F1
#
_entry.id   AF-A0A0P9FXQ9-F1
#
_cell.length_a   1.000
_cell.length_b   1.000
_cell.length_c   1.000
_cell.angle_alpha   90.00
_cell.angle_beta   90.00
_cell.angle_gamma   90.00
#
_symmetry.space_group_name_H-M   'P 1'
#
loop_
_entity.id
_entity.type
_entity.pdbx_description
1 polymer ?
#
loop_
_entity_poly.entity_id
_entity_poly.type
_entity_poly.pdbx_seq_one_letter_code
_entity_poly.pdbx_strand_id
1 'polypeptide(L)'
;MNEVAYTLVGTLFGFFLLFAYDRWKERQEVLRQRRKILALLFDEINRNVYTSKKNLEILSNELKIIEETRTESVIQPVSFSTSSWLIARAGDITRFLDHSTMEKLSQLYQALEWVNSIIQNRELTRAASKQLIEYPIIIKAYNERLLKMMTELRPEIEDTVGIIKGLQKC
;
A
#
# COMPACT_ATOMS: atom_id res chain seq x y z
N MET A 1 22.59 -0.59 62.05
CA MET A 1 22.60 0.44 60.98
C MET A 1 22.90 -0.12 59.59
N ASN A 2 23.77 -1.12 59.45
CA ASN A 2 24.17 -1.62 58.12
C ASN A 2 23.07 -2.40 57.36
N GLU A 3 22.18 -3.11 58.04
CA GLU A 3 21.11 -3.91 57.39
C GLU A 3 20.11 -3.06 56.59
N VAL A 4 19.74 -1.88 57.11
CA VAL A 4 18.83 -0.95 56.43
C VAL A 4 19.47 -0.34 55.18
N ALA A 5 20.80 -0.14 55.20
CA ALA A 5 21.52 0.33 54.02
C ALA A 5 21.57 -0.73 52.91
N TYR A 6 21.77 -2.01 53.26
CA TYR A 6 21.78 -3.10 52.29
C TYR A 6 20.40 -3.32 51.64
N THR A 7 19.31 -3.22 52.41
CA THR A 7 17.96 -3.33 51.84
C THR A 7 17.63 -2.18 50.89
N LEU A 8 17.94 -0.93 51.26
CA LEU A 8 17.76 0.24 50.40
C LEU A 8 18.57 0.13 49.10
N VAL A 9 19.84 -0.28 49.17
CA VAL A 9 20.69 -0.49 47.99
C VAL A 9 20.14 -1.62 47.11
N GLY A 10 19.68 -2.71 47.70
CA GLY A 10 19.06 -3.82 46.97
C GLY A 10 17.78 -3.41 46.24
N THR A 11 16.91 -2.62 46.88
CA THR A 11 15.68 -2.10 46.26
C THR A 11 15.97 -1.13 45.12
N LEU A 12 16.93 -0.21 45.29
CA LEU A 12 17.34 0.70 44.22
C LEU A 12 17.93 -0.06 43.03
N PHE A 13 18.80 -1.03 43.29
CA PHE A 13 19.39 -1.86 42.24
C PHE A 13 18.33 -2.67 41.49
N GLY A 14 17.39 -3.29 42.22
CA GLY A 14 16.26 -4.00 41.63
C GLY A 14 15.39 -3.09 40.75
N PHE A 15 15.12 -1.86 41.19
CA PHE A 15 14.38 -0.87 40.42
C PHE A 15 15.10 -0.50 39.11
N PHE A 16 16.41 -0.23 39.16
CA PHE A 16 17.18 0.10 37.96
C PHE A 16 17.26 -1.07 36.98
N LEU A 17 17.41 -2.31 37.47
CA LEU A 17 17.36 -3.50 36.62
C LEU A 17 16.01 -3.67 35.93
N LEU A 18 14.91 -3.48 36.68
CA LEU A 18 13.56 -3.60 36.13
C LEU A 18 13.29 -2.50 35.10
N PHE A 19 13.70 -1.26 35.38
CA PHE A 19 13.61 -0.15 34.43
C PHE A 19 14.43 -0.39 33.15
N ALA A 20 15.66 -0.91 33.29
CA ALA A 20 16.51 -1.25 32.15
C ALA A 20 15.90 -2.38 31.30
N TYR A 21 15.33 -3.40 31.96
CA TYR A 21 14.63 -4.49 31.30
C TYR A 21 13.39 -4.01 30.55
N ASP A 22 12.56 -3.16 31.16
CA ASP A 22 11.37 -2.60 30.53
C ASP A 22 11.72 -1.75 29.31
N ARG A 23 12.75 -0.89 29.42
CA ARG A 23 13.29 -0.12 28.29
C ARG A 23 13.82 -1.02 27.18
N TRP A 24 14.51 -2.11 27.52
CA TRP A 24 15.00 -3.07 26.53
C TRP A 24 13.84 -3.80 25.83
N LYS A 25 12.84 -4.26 26.58
CA LYS A 25 11.65 -4.95 26.08
C LYS A 25 10.83 -4.05 25.16
N GLU A 26 10.62 -2.79 25.54
CA GLU A 26 9.93 -1.78 24.73
C GLU A 26 10.65 -1.57 23.40
N ARG A 27 11.99 -1.42 23.41
CA ARG A 27 12.79 -1.30 22.18
C ARG A 27 12.64 -2.53 21.28
N GLN A 28 12.66 -3.74 21.83
CA GLN A 28 12.49 -4.97 21.05
C GLN A 28 11.09 -5.05 20.42
N GLU A 29 10.05 -4.67 21.15
CA GLU A 29 8.67 -4.70 20.63
C GLU A 29 8.48 -3.66 19.51
N VAL A 30 9.03 -2.45 19.69
CA VAL A 30 9.03 -1.41 18.64
C VAL A 30 9.73 -1.89 17.37
N LEU A 31 10.92 -2.51 17.50
CA LEU A 31 11.65 -3.07 16.35
C LEU A 31 10.86 -4.19 15.66
N ARG A 32 10.21 -5.07 16.45
CA ARG A 32 9.37 -6.14 15.92
C ARG A 32 8.16 -5.59 15.16
N GLN A 33 7.47 -4.60 15.70
CA GLN A 33 6.34 -3.94 15.06
C GLN A 33 6.78 -3.25 13.75
N ARG A 34 7.88 -2.50 13.78
CA ARG A 34 8.47 -1.88 12.58
C ARG A 34 8.72 -2.89 11.48
N ARG A 35 9.36 -4.03 11.80
CA ARG A 35 9.63 -5.09 10.82
C ARG A 35 8.35 -5.70 10.24
N LYS A 36 7.34 -5.96 11.08
CA LYS A 36 6.05 -6.50 10.63
C LYS A 36 5.34 -5.52 9.67
N ILE A 37 5.28 -4.24 10.03
CA ILE A 37 4.62 -3.21 9.20
C ILE A 37 5.36 -3.07 7.86
N LEU A 38 6.69 -2.97 7.86
CA LEU A 38 7.48 -2.86 6.63
C LEU A 38 7.36 -4.11 5.75
N ALA A 39 7.26 -5.31 6.34
CA ALA A 39 7.02 -6.54 5.59
C ALA A 39 5.65 -6.53 4.91
N LEU A 40 4.59 -6.15 5.64
CA LEU A 40 3.25 -6.04 5.07
C LEU A 40 3.16 -5.02 3.93
N LEU A 41 3.75 -3.83 4.12
CA LEU A 41 3.81 -2.82 3.06
C LEU A 41 4.59 -3.30 1.85
N PHE A 42 5.73 -3.95 2.07
CA PHE A 42 6.54 -4.50 0.97
C PHE A 42 5.76 -5.54 0.17
N ASP A 43 5.09 -6.47 0.84
CA ASP A 43 4.28 -7.49 0.18
C ASP A 43 3.11 -6.88 -0.59
N GLU A 44 2.44 -5.88 -0.02
CA GLU A 44 1.33 -5.17 -0.66
C GLU A 44 1.79 -4.40 -1.92
N ILE A 45 2.87 -3.63 -1.82
CA ILE A 45 3.38 -2.85 -2.96
C ILE A 45 3.85 -3.81 -4.07
N ASN A 46 4.51 -4.92 -3.74
CA ASN A 46 4.88 -5.93 -4.74
C ASN A 46 3.65 -6.57 -5.41
N ARG A 47 2.59 -6.85 -4.65
CA ARG A 47 1.31 -7.30 -5.24
C ARG A 47 0.75 -6.23 -6.17
N ASN A 48 0.86 -4.95 -5.81
CA ASN A 48 0.41 -3.85 -6.67
C ASN A 48 1.25 -3.71 -7.94
N VAL A 49 2.55 -4.06 -7.94
CA VAL A 49 3.35 -4.18 -9.17
C VAL A 49 2.78 -5.26 -10.09
N TYR A 50 2.44 -6.42 -9.53
CA TYR A 50 1.82 -7.50 -10.32
C TYR A 50 0.45 -7.08 -10.85
N THR A 51 -0.38 -6.46 -10.01
CA THR A 51 -1.71 -5.94 -10.39
C THR A 51 -1.61 -4.89 -11.48
N SER A 52 -0.65 -3.96 -11.42
CA SER A 52 -0.47 -2.92 -12.46
C SER A 52 -0.14 -3.56 -13.81
N LYS A 53 0.78 -4.53 -13.84
CA LYS A 53 1.13 -5.25 -15.07
C LYS A 53 -0.08 -5.98 -15.66
N LYS A 54 -0.82 -6.72 -14.82
CA LYS A 54 -2.01 -7.47 -15.25
C LYS A 54 -3.09 -6.53 -15.80
N ASN A 55 -3.31 -5.40 -15.14
CA ASN A 55 -4.32 -4.44 -15.58
C ASN A 55 -3.94 -3.75 -16.89
N LEU A 56 -2.66 -3.41 -17.09
CA LEU A 56 -2.18 -2.88 -18.37
C LEU A 56 -2.44 -3.86 -19.51
N GLU A 57 -2.18 -5.15 -19.30
CA GLU A 57 -2.47 -6.20 -20.27
C GLU A 57 -3.96 -6.31 -20.57
N ILE A 58 -4.81 -6.36 -19.54
CA ILE A 58 -6.27 -6.39 -19.69
C ILE A 58 -6.72 -5.18 -20.49
N LEU A 59 -6.45 -3.96 -20.04
CA LEU A 59 -6.92 -2.72 -20.67
C LEU A 59 -6.44 -2.59 -22.11
N SER A 60 -5.18 -2.97 -22.40
CA SER A 60 -4.64 -2.92 -23.76
C SER A 60 -5.35 -3.91 -24.68
N ASN A 61 -5.64 -5.12 -24.20
CA ASN A 61 -6.37 -6.13 -24.97
C ASN A 61 -7.83 -5.70 -25.18
N GLU A 62 -8.47 -5.12 -24.17
CA GLU A 62 -9.83 -4.62 -24.29
C GLU A 62 -9.96 -3.48 -25.29
N LEU A 63 -9.02 -2.54 -25.28
CA LEU A 63 -9.03 -1.43 -26.24
C LEU A 63 -8.93 -1.96 -27.68
N LYS A 64 -8.07 -2.95 -27.93
CA LYS A 64 -7.98 -3.60 -29.24
C LYS A 64 -9.30 -4.24 -29.66
N ILE A 65 -9.96 -4.97 -28.76
CA ILE A 65 -11.26 -5.60 -29.04
C ILE A 65 -12.31 -4.53 -29.38
N ILE A 66 -12.40 -3.46 -28.57
CA ILE A 66 -13.37 -2.38 -28.81
C ILE A 66 -13.11 -1.70 -30.15
N GLU A 67 -11.84 -1.56 -30.56
CA GLU A 67 -11.48 -0.98 -31.86
C GLU A 67 -11.80 -1.90 -33.04
N GLU A 68 -11.52 -3.20 -32.92
CA GLU A 68 -11.69 -4.18 -34.00
C GLU A 68 -13.15 -4.61 -34.20
N THR A 69 -13.84 -4.95 -33.12
CA THR A 69 -15.16 -5.59 -33.18
C THR A 69 -16.29 -4.67 -32.72
N ARG A 70 -15.99 -3.51 -32.12
CA ARG A 70 -16.95 -2.63 -31.44
C ARG A 70 -17.79 -3.33 -30.36
N THR A 71 -17.33 -4.50 -29.90
CA THR A 71 -17.96 -5.25 -28.81
C THR A 71 -17.17 -5.06 -27.54
N GLU A 72 -17.85 -5.10 -26.40
CA GLU A 72 -17.18 -5.02 -25.10
C GLU A 72 -16.42 -6.31 -24.77
N SER A 73 -15.31 -6.17 -24.03
CA SER A 73 -14.69 -7.26 -23.29
C SER A 73 -15.34 -7.38 -21.91
N VAL A 74 -15.44 -8.61 -21.40
CA VAL A 74 -16.06 -8.95 -20.11
C VAL A 74 -15.05 -8.90 -18.95
N ILE A 75 -13.75 -8.78 -19.23
CA ILE A 75 -12.69 -8.96 -18.23
C ILE A 75 -12.43 -7.66 -17.45
N GLN A 76 -12.93 -7.61 -16.22
CA GLN A 76 -12.74 -6.48 -15.30
C GLN A 76 -11.24 -6.30 -14.89
N PRO A 77 -10.70 -5.07 -14.91
CA PRO A 77 -9.42 -4.74 -14.28
C PRO A 77 -9.42 -5.04 -12.76
N VAL A 78 -8.32 -5.56 -12.25
CA VAL A 78 -8.16 -5.94 -10.84
C VAL A 78 -7.89 -4.70 -9.98
N SER A 79 -8.61 -4.52 -8.87
CA SER A 79 -8.34 -3.41 -7.94
C SER A 79 -6.98 -3.56 -7.23
N PHE A 80 -6.33 -2.43 -6.98
CA PHE A 80 -5.13 -2.34 -6.16
C PHE A 80 -5.43 -2.55 -4.68
N SER A 81 -4.48 -3.13 -3.95
CA SER A 81 -4.58 -3.35 -2.51
C SER A 81 -4.04 -2.14 -1.75
N THR A 82 -4.80 -1.67 -0.75
CA THR A 82 -4.45 -0.49 0.07
C THR A 82 -4.57 -0.75 1.59
N SER A 83 -4.90 -1.97 1.99
CA SER A 83 -5.26 -2.30 3.37
C SER A 83 -4.08 -2.24 4.33
N SER A 84 -2.90 -2.66 3.90
CA SER A 84 -1.68 -2.68 4.72
C SER A 84 -1.22 -1.26 5.01
N TRP A 85 -1.40 -0.33 4.07
CA TRP A 85 -1.21 1.09 4.32
C TRP A 85 -2.13 1.67 5.38
N LEU A 86 -3.42 1.36 5.33
CA LEU A 86 -4.37 1.83 6.34
C LEU A 86 -3.99 1.31 7.74
N ILE A 87 -3.59 0.05 7.83
CA ILE A 87 -3.10 -0.57 9.08
C ILE A 87 -1.80 0.13 9.54
N ALA A 88 -0.85 0.35 8.63
CA ALA A 88 0.41 1.01 8.92
C ALA A 88 0.21 2.44 9.44
N ARG A 89 -0.67 3.21 8.78
CA ARG A 89 -1.01 4.58 9.17
C ARG A 89 -1.68 4.62 10.55
N ALA A 90 -2.57 3.67 10.84
CA ALA A 90 -3.19 3.54 12.16
C ALA A 90 -2.19 3.10 13.25
N GLY A 91 -1.19 2.30 12.88
CA GLY A 91 -0.14 1.78 13.75
C GLY A 91 1.06 2.71 13.97
N ASP A 92 0.89 4.02 13.72
CA ASP A 92 1.90 5.06 13.95
C ASP A 92 3.23 4.85 13.19
N ILE A 93 3.13 4.40 11.93
CA ILE A 93 4.30 4.19 11.04
C ILE A 93 5.18 5.44 10.89
N THR A 94 4.62 6.64 11.12
CA THR A 94 5.31 7.93 11.07
C THR A 94 6.50 8.00 12.04
N ARG A 95 6.53 7.18 13.10
CA ARG A 95 7.70 7.08 14.01
C ARG A 95 8.91 6.39 13.38
N PHE A 96 8.70 5.62 12.30
CA PHE A 96 9.71 4.73 11.73
C PHE A 96 10.17 5.15 10.33
N LEU A 97 9.44 6.07 9.70
CA LEU A 97 9.72 6.59 8.38
C LEU A 97 10.09 8.06 8.49
N ASP A 98 11.04 8.48 7.68
CA ASP A 98 11.30 9.89 7.48
C ASP A 98 10.13 10.54 6.72
N HIS A 99 10.06 11.87 6.82
CA HIS A 99 8.95 12.63 6.24
C HIS A 99 8.82 12.41 4.73
N SER A 100 9.95 12.33 4.01
CA SER A 100 9.94 12.19 2.55
C SER A 100 9.40 10.83 2.09
N THR A 101 9.78 9.74 2.76
CA THR A 101 9.22 8.41 2.47
C THR A 101 7.74 8.36 2.80
N MET A 102 7.32 8.95 3.92
CA MET A 102 5.92 8.97 4.32
C MET A 102 5.04 9.74 3.32
N GLU A 103 5.54 10.88 2.82
CA GLU A 103 4.87 11.66 1.79
C GLU A 103 4.74 10.86 0.49
N LYS A 104 5.82 10.24 0.02
CA LYS A 104 5.80 9.43 -1.22
C LYS A 104 4.82 8.24 -1.11
N LEU A 105 4.80 7.54 0.02
CA LEU A 105 3.81 6.48 0.27
C LEU A 105 2.39 7.04 0.26
N SER A 106 2.15 8.15 0.95
CA SER A 106 0.82 8.76 1.00
C SER A 106 0.31 9.15 -0.40
N GLN A 107 1.17 9.76 -1.22
CA GLN A 107 0.83 10.13 -2.60
C GLN A 107 0.54 8.89 -3.45
N LEU A 108 1.37 7.84 -3.33
CA LEU A 108 1.15 6.57 -4.03
C LEU A 108 -0.22 5.98 -3.67
N TYR A 109 -0.54 5.86 -2.39
CA TYR A 109 -1.79 5.25 -1.95
C TYR A 109 -3.02 6.07 -2.32
N GLN A 110 -2.93 7.41 -2.30
CA GLN A 110 -3.98 8.28 -2.83
C GLN A 110 -4.22 8.04 -4.33
N ALA A 111 -3.14 7.89 -5.10
CA ALA A 111 -3.25 7.58 -6.52
C ALA A 111 -3.87 6.19 -6.76
N LEU A 112 -3.49 5.18 -5.97
CA LEU A 112 -4.09 3.84 -6.04
C LEU A 112 -5.59 3.86 -5.70
N GLU A 113 -5.99 4.58 -4.66
CA GLU A 113 -7.40 4.77 -4.29
C GLU A 113 -8.20 5.45 -5.40
N TRP A 114 -7.63 6.50 -6.00
CA TRP A 114 -8.24 7.20 -7.13
C TRP A 114 -8.41 6.29 -8.35
N VAL A 115 -7.40 5.49 -8.70
CA VAL A 115 -7.52 4.49 -9.79
C VAL A 115 -8.58 3.45 -9.47
N ASN A 116 -8.62 2.93 -8.24
CA ASN A 116 -9.65 1.98 -7.81
C ASN A 116 -11.07 2.56 -7.94
N SER A 117 -11.27 3.83 -7.62
CA SER A 117 -12.56 4.51 -7.82
C SER A 117 -12.96 4.56 -9.29
N ILE A 118 -12.02 4.82 -10.20
CA ILE A 118 -12.32 4.83 -11.65
C ILE A 118 -12.62 3.41 -12.16
N ILE A 119 -11.90 2.39 -11.69
CA ILE A 119 -12.21 0.99 -12.02
C ILE A 119 -13.64 0.65 -11.57
N GLN A 120 -14.03 1.04 -10.36
CA GLN A 120 -15.38 0.82 -9.85
C GLN A 120 -16.43 1.57 -10.68
N ASN A 121 -16.18 2.83 -11.03
CA ASN A 121 -17.11 3.63 -11.84
C ASN A 121 -17.28 3.05 -13.25
N ARG A 122 -16.21 2.53 -13.85
CA ARG A 122 -16.27 1.80 -15.12
C ARG A 122 -17.19 0.59 -15.01
N GLU A 123 -17.05 -0.21 -13.95
CA GLU A 123 -17.91 -1.39 -13.74
C GLU A 123 -19.37 -1.04 -13.49
N LEU A 124 -19.64 0.00 -12.71
CA LEU A 124 -20.99 0.49 -12.50
C LEU A 124 -21.61 0.94 -13.84
N THR A 125 -20.82 1.61 -14.69
CA THR A 125 -21.24 2.01 -16.04
C THR A 125 -21.53 0.79 -16.91
N ARG A 126 -20.65 -0.23 -16.89
CA ARG A 126 -20.89 -1.51 -17.58
C ARG A 126 -22.20 -2.17 -17.14
N ALA A 127 -22.41 -2.28 -15.83
CA ALA A 127 -23.61 -2.91 -15.29
C ALA A 127 -24.90 -2.15 -15.65
N ALA A 128 -24.88 -0.83 -15.59
CA ALA A 128 -26.06 0.01 -15.78
C ALA A 128 -26.36 0.35 -17.24
N SER A 129 -25.34 0.48 -18.09
CA SER A 129 -25.44 1.16 -19.39
C SER A 129 -25.12 0.28 -20.61
N LYS A 130 -24.90 -1.03 -20.44
CA LYS A 130 -24.54 -1.95 -21.56
C LYS A 130 -25.53 -1.96 -22.74
N GLN A 131 -26.77 -1.53 -22.51
CA GLN A 131 -27.82 -1.50 -23.53
C GLN A 131 -27.81 -0.21 -24.36
N LEU A 132 -27.02 0.81 -23.98
CA LEU A 132 -26.94 2.08 -24.70
C LEU A 132 -26.10 1.92 -25.97
N ILE A 133 -26.51 2.60 -27.05
CA ILE A 133 -25.78 2.62 -28.33
C ILE A 133 -24.39 3.26 -28.17
N GLU A 134 -24.27 4.26 -27.29
CA GLU A 134 -23.03 5.00 -27.02
C GLU A 134 -22.08 4.28 -26.05
N TYR A 135 -22.52 3.17 -25.46
CA TYR A 135 -21.77 2.46 -24.44
C TYR A 135 -20.33 2.10 -24.84
N PRO A 136 -20.04 1.60 -26.05
CA PRO A 136 -18.66 1.32 -26.47
C PRO A 136 -17.74 2.55 -26.45
N ILE A 137 -18.28 3.74 -26.77
CA ILE A 137 -17.52 5.00 -26.75
C ILE A 137 -17.16 5.38 -25.32
N ILE A 138 -18.12 5.26 -24.40
CA ILE A 138 -17.94 5.58 -22.98
C ILE A 138 -16.89 4.65 -22.35
N ILE A 139 -17.00 3.33 -22.58
CA ILE A 139 -16.03 2.37 -22.05
C ILE A 139 -14.65 2.57 -22.66
N LYS A 140 -14.55 2.89 -23.96
CA LYS A 140 -13.27 3.22 -24.58
C LYS A 140 -12.58 4.38 -23.84
N ALA A 141 -13.31 5.46 -23.56
CA ALA A 141 -12.77 6.60 -22.83
C ALA A 141 -12.31 6.24 -21.39
N TYR A 142 -13.06 5.39 -20.68
CA TYR A 142 -12.62 4.86 -19.38
C TYR A 142 -11.34 4.05 -19.50
N ASN A 143 -11.26 3.15 -20.48
CA ASN A 143 -10.11 2.29 -20.69
C ASN A 143 -8.86 3.09 -21.07
N GLU A 144 -8.97 4.06 -21.97
CA GLU A 144 -7.86 4.97 -22.34
C GLU A 144 -7.36 5.76 -21.14
N ARG A 145 -8.29 6.31 -20.33
CA ARG A 145 -7.94 7.03 -19.11
C ARG A 145 -7.23 6.13 -18.09
N LEU A 146 -7.76 4.94 -17.83
CA LEU A 146 -7.14 3.97 -16.92
C LEU A 146 -5.77 3.52 -17.43
N LEU A 147 -5.63 3.26 -18.73
CA LEU A 147 -4.36 2.85 -19.33
C LEU A 147 -3.29 3.93 -19.14
N LYS A 148 -3.63 5.19 -19.42
CA LYS A 148 -2.73 6.33 -19.19
C LYS A 148 -2.30 6.41 -17.72
N MET A 149 -3.27 6.40 -16.81
CA MET A 149 -3.00 6.50 -15.37
C MET A 149 -2.16 5.33 -14.85
N MET A 150 -2.41 4.11 -15.30
CA MET A 150 -1.63 2.94 -14.87
C MET A 150 -0.22 2.94 -15.46
N THR A 151 -0.04 3.48 -16.66
CA THR A 151 1.29 3.64 -17.28
C THR A 151 2.14 4.64 -16.50
N GLU A 152 1.53 5.74 -16.04
CA GLU A 152 2.17 6.76 -15.21
C GLU A 152 2.40 6.28 -13.76
N LEU A 153 1.47 5.51 -13.19
CA LEU A 153 1.53 5.04 -11.80
C LEU A 153 2.52 3.88 -11.59
N ARG A 154 2.72 3.04 -12.61
CA ARG A 154 3.60 1.88 -12.52
C ARG A 154 5.03 2.20 -12.06
N PRO A 155 5.77 3.16 -12.67
CA PRO A 155 7.12 3.49 -12.20
C PRO A 155 7.12 3.96 -10.75
N GLU A 156 6.09 4.70 -10.31
CA GLU A 156 5.99 5.14 -8.91
C GLU A 156 5.81 3.97 -7.93
N ILE A 157 5.05 2.94 -8.31
CA ILE A 157 4.95 1.69 -7.52
C ILE A 157 6.32 1.01 -7.45
N GLU A 158 6.99 0.83 -8.59
CA GLU A 158 8.30 0.16 -8.69
C GLU A 158 9.38 0.89 -7.88
N ASP A 159 9.42 2.22 -7.96
CA ASP A 159 10.31 3.06 -7.16
C ASP A 159 10.07 2.89 -5.66
N THR A 160 8.79 2.84 -5.26
CA THR A 160 8.41 2.71 -3.85
C THR A 160 8.79 1.32 -3.30
N VAL A 161 8.76 0.26 -4.11
CA VAL A 161 9.33 -1.06 -3.73
C VAL A 161 10.80 -0.92 -3.37
N GLY A 162 11.58 -0.17 -4.17
CA GLY A 162 13.00 0.07 -3.93
C GLY A 162 13.26 0.74 -2.58
N ILE A 163 12.47 1.76 -2.25
CA ILE A 163 12.56 2.50 -0.99
C ILE A 163 12.26 1.58 0.21
N ILE A 164 11.13 0.87 0.18
CA ILE A 164 10.74 -0.03 1.29
C ILE A 164 11.76 -1.16 1.46
N LYS A 165 12.30 -1.72 0.38
CA LYS A 165 13.35 -2.74 0.43
C LYS A 165 14.63 -2.22 1.08
N GLY A 166 14.99 -0.95 0.85
CA GLY A 166 16.11 -0.30 1.52
C GLY A 166 15.89 -0.23 3.04
N LEU A 167 14.69 0.17 3.45
CA LEU A 167 14.32 0.32 4.87
C LEU A 167 14.27 -1.01 5.64
N GLN A 168 13.99 -2.13 4.97
CA GLN A 168 14.03 -3.46 5.60
C GLN A 168 15.46 -3.94 5.92
N LYS A 169 16.48 -3.39 5.24
CA LYS A 169 17.89 -3.77 5.44
C LYS A 169 18.57 -2.97 6.56
N CYS A 170 17.96 -1.88 7.02
CA CYS A 170 18.46 -0.99 8.09
C CYS A 170 17.91 -1.38 9.45
#